data_AF-A0A848P5M5-F1
#
_entry.id   AF-A0A848P5M5-F1
#
_cell.length_a   1.000
_cell.length_b   1.000
_cell.length_c   1.000
_cell.angle_alpha   90.00
_cell.angle_beta   90.00
_cell.angle_gamma   90.00
#
_symmetry.space_group_name_H-M   'P 1'
#
loop_
_entity.id
_entity.type
_entity.pdbx_description
1 polymer ?
#
loop_
_entity_poly.entity_id
_entity_poly.type
_entity_poly.pdbx_seq_one_letter_code
_entity_poly.pdbx_strand_id
1 'polypeptide(L)'
;MKMWFRALLVAAALSVLLPFPASAAPFVPGPSSITFAGARLSCWGGVPLLSLTLNINPADTGRPGLVYVGAHDPMQTQGAVLNQYGAWEPFSGAMLNPYIIRRDGLSLQVVQIPLPNAADWQGWSVYVGYGALTAEADAMVVKAVASVATVRAQFPDRTIPAVNEDHFRRSLIQEDMRKNNKYVFVRSITPDLIGMCNSSGGN
;
A
#
# COMPACT_ATOMS: atom_id res chain seq x y z
N MET A 1 -43.71 -55.50 31.53
CA MET A 1 -42.74 -55.55 32.64
C MET A 1 -41.68 -54.49 32.39
N LYS A 2 -41.48 -53.59 33.36
CA LYS A 2 -40.46 -52.52 33.36
C LYS A 2 -39.06 -53.14 33.47
N MET A 3 -38.12 -52.71 32.64
CA MET A 3 -36.71 -52.64 33.03
C MET A 3 -36.10 -51.36 32.45
N TRP A 4 -35.55 -50.57 33.37
CA TRP A 4 -34.79 -49.35 33.15
C TRP A 4 -33.33 -49.72 32.88
N PHE A 5 -32.69 -49.07 31.90
CA PHE A 5 -31.23 -49.07 31.80
C PHE A 5 -30.73 -47.62 31.82
N ARG A 6 -29.97 -47.29 32.87
CA ARG A 6 -29.27 -46.01 33.04
C ARG A 6 -28.04 -46.02 32.14
N ALA A 7 -27.97 -45.10 31.19
CA ALA A 7 -26.74 -44.82 30.45
C ALA A 7 -25.86 -43.88 31.29
N LEU A 8 -24.70 -44.37 31.72
CA LEU A 8 -23.63 -43.59 32.33
C LEU A 8 -22.80 -42.97 31.19
N LEU A 9 -22.86 -41.66 31.00
CA LEU A 9 -22.00 -40.96 30.05
C LEU A 9 -20.73 -40.51 30.78
N VAL A 10 -19.60 -41.13 30.44
CA VAL A 10 -18.26 -40.70 30.85
C VAL A 10 -17.81 -39.60 29.89
N ALA A 11 -17.68 -38.37 30.38
CA ALA A 11 -17.12 -37.26 29.62
C ALA A 11 -15.57 -37.38 29.60
N ALA A 12 -15.02 -37.82 28.47
CA ALA A 12 -13.58 -37.71 28.21
C ALA A 12 -13.29 -36.31 27.66
N ALA A 13 -12.60 -35.48 28.45
CA ALA A 13 -12.07 -34.20 28.01
C ALA A 13 -10.90 -34.42 27.03
N LEU A 14 -11.16 -34.21 25.75
CA LEU A 14 -10.14 -34.23 24.70
C LEU A 14 -9.47 -32.85 24.64
N SER A 15 -8.32 -32.71 25.30
CA SER A 15 -7.46 -31.53 25.16
C SER A 15 -6.84 -31.50 23.76
N VAL A 16 -7.46 -30.76 22.85
CA VAL A 16 -6.90 -30.47 21.53
C VAL A 16 -5.77 -29.46 21.70
N LEU A 17 -4.53 -29.94 21.70
CA LEU A 17 -3.33 -29.14 21.48
C LEU A 17 -3.41 -28.57 20.06
N LEU A 18 -3.83 -27.32 19.93
CA LEU A 18 -3.73 -26.59 18.68
C LEU A 18 -2.26 -26.26 18.42
N PRO A 19 -1.70 -26.59 17.25
CA PRO A 19 -0.37 -26.13 16.87
C PRO A 19 -0.37 -24.60 16.72
N PHE A 20 0.64 -23.96 17.31
CA PHE A 20 0.91 -22.54 17.18
C PHE A 20 0.98 -22.10 15.71
N PRO A 21 0.57 -20.86 15.36
CA PRO A 21 0.57 -20.41 13.98
C PRO A 21 1.99 -20.40 13.43
N ALA A 22 2.12 -20.88 12.19
CA ALA A 22 3.34 -20.85 11.41
C ALA A 22 3.95 -19.44 11.41
N SER A 23 5.26 -19.36 11.67
CA SER A 23 6.07 -18.19 11.33
C SER A 23 5.74 -17.82 9.88
N ALA A 24 5.10 -16.66 9.67
CA ALA A 24 4.89 -16.15 8.33
C ALA A 24 6.27 -16.03 7.68
N ALA A 25 6.49 -16.76 6.60
CA ALA A 25 7.70 -16.60 5.82
C ALA A 25 7.79 -15.12 5.40
N PRO A 26 8.98 -14.50 5.48
CA PRO A 26 9.14 -13.12 5.02
C PRO A 26 8.62 -13.02 3.59
N PHE A 27 7.79 -12.02 3.31
CA PHE A 27 7.30 -11.75 1.97
C PHE A 27 8.51 -11.50 1.07
N VAL A 28 8.70 -12.40 0.11
CA VAL A 28 9.67 -12.23 -0.97
C VAL A 28 8.90 -11.55 -2.11
N PRO A 29 9.17 -10.26 -2.41
CA PRO A 29 8.49 -9.58 -3.49
C PRO A 29 8.72 -10.35 -4.79
N GLY A 30 7.66 -10.64 -5.53
CA GLY A 30 7.79 -11.13 -6.90
C GLY A 30 8.50 -10.11 -7.80
N PRO A 31 8.93 -10.49 -9.01
CA PRO A 31 9.57 -9.55 -9.93
C PRO A 31 8.65 -8.35 -10.20
N SER A 32 9.20 -7.14 -10.02
CA SER A 32 8.48 -5.90 -10.31
C SER A 32 8.23 -5.76 -11.80
N SER A 33 7.06 -5.27 -12.19
CA SER A 33 6.71 -4.97 -13.59
C SER A 33 7.10 -3.55 -14.01
N ILE A 34 7.75 -2.79 -13.12
CA ILE A 34 8.12 -1.39 -13.32
C ILE A 34 9.60 -1.17 -12.99
N THR A 35 10.15 -0.07 -13.48
CA THR A 35 11.54 0.31 -13.22
C THR A 35 11.64 1.77 -12.79
N PHE A 36 12.77 2.12 -12.19
CA PHE A 36 13.14 3.50 -11.94
C PHE A 36 14.56 3.77 -12.47
N ALA A 37 14.88 5.05 -12.66
CA ALA A 37 16.18 5.50 -13.12
C ALA A 37 16.64 6.73 -12.31
N GLY A 38 17.94 7.02 -12.38
CA GLY A 38 18.50 8.28 -11.86
C GLY A 38 18.33 8.49 -10.35
N ALA A 39 18.33 7.40 -9.57
CA ALA A 39 18.27 7.51 -8.11
C ALA A 39 19.50 8.23 -7.56
N ARG A 40 19.29 9.34 -6.88
CA ARG A 40 20.31 10.20 -6.29
C ARG A 40 19.93 10.62 -4.88
N LEU A 41 20.91 10.67 -4.00
CA LEU A 41 20.76 11.26 -2.68
C LEU A 41 21.18 12.72 -2.70
N SER A 42 20.49 13.53 -1.91
CA SER A 42 20.79 14.92 -1.66
C SER A 42 20.34 15.28 -0.25
N CYS A 43 20.60 16.50 0.19
CA CYS A 43 20.11 17.01 1.47
C CYS A 43 19.21 18.21 1.23
N TRP A 44 18.08 18.26 1.92
CA TRP A 44 17.16 19.39 1.91
C TRP A 44 16.72 19.71 3.32
N GLY A 45 17.07 20.91 3.81
CA GLY A 45 16.75 21.32 5.18
C GLY A 45 17.31 20.39 6.27
N GLY A 46 18.49 19.79 6.06
CA GLY A 46 19.08 18.81 6.98
C GLY A 46 18.48 17.39 6.91
N VAL A 47 17.53 17.16 6.01
CA VAL A 47 16.89 15.85 5.79
C VAL A 47 17.47 15.19 4.53
N PRO A 48 17.86 13.90 4.59
CA PRO A 48 18.23 13.14 3.40
C PRO A 48 17.05 13.05 2.43
N LEU A 49 17.29 13.40 1.16
CA LEU A 49 16.29 13.39 0.11
C LEU A 49 16.72 12.45 -1.01
N LEU A 50 15.93 11.40 -1.25
CA LEU A 50 16.11 10.48 -2.37
C LEU A 50 15.26 10.94 -3.56
N SER A 51 15.92 11.35 -4.63
CA SER A 51 15.27 11.74 -5.88
C SER A 51 15.47 10.64 -6.91
N LEU A 52 14.40 10.22 -7.59
CA LEU A 52 14.43 9.22 -8.65
C LEU A 52 13.40 9.53 -9.74
N THR A 53 13.54 8.86 -10.87
CA THR A 53 12.57 8.89 -11.96
C THR A 53 11.86 7.55 -12.04
N LEU A 54 10.55 7.53 -11.82
CA LEU A 54 9.70 6.36 -11.97
C LEU A 54 9.25 6.24 -13.44
N ASN A 55 9.57 5.12 -14.07
CA ASN A 55 9.17 4.85 -15.44
C ASN A 55 7.74 4.30 -15.44
N ILE A 56 6.84 4.99 -16.13
CA ILE A 56 5.47 4.53 -16.34
C ILE A 56 5.43 3.66 -17.60
N ASN A 57 4.77 2.51 -17.51
CA ASN A 57 4.63 1.63 -18.67
C ASN A 57 3.86 2.36 -19.80
N PRO A 58 4.25 2.17 -21.07
CA PRO A 58 3.60 2.85 -22.19
C PRO A 58 2.07 2.64 -22.23
N ALA A 59 1.60 1.45 -21.85
CA ALA A 59 0.17 1.13 -21.80
C ALA A 59 -0.62 1.92 -20.74
N ASP A 60 0.05 2.46 -19.73
CA ASP A 60 -0.55 3.22 -18.63
C ASP A 60 -0.40 4.74 -18.83
N THR A 61 0.40 5.17 -19.81
CA THR A 61 0.67 6.59 -20.07
C THR A 61 -0.61 7.31 -20.52
N GLY A 62 -0.85 8.50 -19.97
CA GLY A 62 -2.05 9.29 -20.22
C GLY A 62 -3.29 8.87 -19.42
N ARG A 63 -3.25 7.73 -18.71
CA ARG A 63 -4.36 7.29 -17.86
C ARG A 63 -4.32 7.95 -16.49
N PRO A 64 -5.46 8.33 -15.88
CA PRO A 64 -5.47 8.78 -14.50
C PRO A 64 -4.82 7.74 -13.59
N GLY A 65 -4.03 8.16 -12.62
CA GLY A 65 -3.28 7.24 -11.78
C GLY A 65 -2.74 7.86 -10.50
N LEU A 66 -2.20 6.98 -9.66
CA LEU A 66 -1.66 7.32 -8.35
C LEU A 66 -0.26 6.75 -8.21
N VAL A 67 0.63 7.52 -7.59
CA VAL A 67 1.97 7.07 -7.19
C VAL A 67 1.97 6.91 -5.68
N TYR A 68 2.56 5.82 -5.21
CA TYR A 68 2.68 5.46 -3.82
C TYR A 68 4.15 5.33 -3.44
N VAL A 69 4.47 5.77 -2.23
CA VAL A 69 5.78 5.53 -1.62
C VAL A 69 5.52 4.93 -0.25
N GLY A 70 6.14 3.80 0.01
CA GLY A 70 5.97 3.05 1.24
C GLY A 70 7.28 2.51 1.74
N ALA A 71 7.34 2.19 3.02
CA ALA A 71 8.46 1.52 3.63
C ALA A 71 7.96 0.46 4.61
N HIS A 72 8.78 -0.57 4.85
CA HIS A 72 8.53 -1.55 5.90
C HIS A 72 9.81 -1.83 6.68
N ASP A 73 9.66 -2.23 7.94
CA ASP A 73 10.76 -2.66 8.80
C ASP A 73 11.40 -3.96 8.27
N PRO A 74 12.62 -4.33 8.71
CA PRO A 74 13.29 -5.55 8.28
C PRO A 74 12.47 -6.83 8.51
N MET A 75 11.65 -6.85 9.56
CA MET A 75 10.81 -8.00 9.91
C MET A 75 9.45 -7.99 9.18
N GLN A 76 9.15 -6.93 8.41
CA GLN A 76 7.88 -6.73 7.71
C GLN A 76 6.65 -6.78 8.62
N THR A 77 6.83 -6.38 9.87
CA THR A 77 5.78 -6.29 10.89
C THR A 77 5.15 -4.89 10.96
N GLN A 78 5.88 -3.88 10.50
CA GLN A 78 5.47 -2.48 10.50
C GLN A 78 5.64 -1.90 9.10
N GLY A 79 4.69 -1.05 8.72
CA GLY A 79 4.75 -0.31 7.47
C GLY A 79 4.54 1.17 7.72
N ALA A 80 5.04 1.98 6.80
CA ALA A 80 4.74 3.39 6.74
C ALA A 80 4.52 3.80 5.29
N VAL A 81 3.69 4.83 5.09
CA VAL A 81 3.41 5.42 3.78
C VAL A 81 3.78 6.89 3.80
N LEU A 82 4.33 7.37 2.69
CA LEU A 82 4.59 8.79 2.51
C LEU A 82 3.33 9.44 1.94
N ASN A 83 2.76 10.38 2.68
CA ASN A 83 1.59 11.12 2.23
C ASN A 83 1.97 12.21 1.20
N GLN A 84 0.97 12.81 0.55
CA GLN A 84 1.15 13.88 -0.45
C GLN A 84 1.87 15.15 0.07
N TYR A 85 2.05 15.29 1.38
CA TYR A 85 2.76 16.41 2.02
C TYR A 85 4.22 16.08 2.35
N GLY A 86 4.70 14.88 1.98
CA GLY A 86 6.05 14.43 2.27
C GLY A 86 6.27 14.00 3.72
N ALA A 87 5.20 13.69 4.46
CA ALA A 87 5.30 13.15 5.82
C ALA A 87 5.04 11.64 5.84
N TRP A 88 5.84 10.92 6.64
CA TRP A 88 5.67 9.50 6.87
C TRP A 88 4.58 9.24 7.90
N GLU A 89 3.65 8.35 7.56
CA GLU A 89 2.55 7.94 8.42
C GLU A 89 2.57 6.42 8.61
N PRO A 90 2.31 5.91 9.83
CA PRO A 90 2.15 4.47 10.04
C PRO A 90 1.07 3.88 9.15
N PHE A 91 1.38 2.75 8.52
CA PHE A 91 0.41 2.02 7.71
C PHE A 91 -0.47 1.14 8.60
N SER A 92 -1.77 1.45 8.65
CA SER A 92 -2.74 0.75 9.51
C SER A 92 -3.47 -0.42 8.82
N GLY A 93 -3.05 -0.82 7.61
CA GLY A 93 -3.74 -1.86 6.82
C GLY A 93 -4.91 -1.35 5.98
N ALA A 94 -5.16 -0.04 5.98
CA ALA A 94 -6.21 0.59 5.17
C ALA A 94 -5.76 0.84 3.70
N MET A 95 -6.52 1.66 2.97
CA MET A 95 -6.10 2.16 1.65
C MET A 95 -4.79 2.95 1.78
N LEU A 96 -3.87 2.77 0.84
CA LEU A 96 -2.61 3.50 0.82
C LEU A 96 -2.88 4.98 0.51
N ASN A 97 -2.25 5.86 1.29
CA ASN A 97 -2.24 7.29 0.99
C ASN A 97 -1.34 7.53 -0.24
N PRO A 98 -1.86 8.10 -1.33
CA PRO A 98 -1.04 8.38 -2.50
C PRO A 98 -0.09 9.54 -2.19
N TYR A 99 1.14 9.39 -2.68
CA TYR A 99 2.15 10.45 -2.64
C TYR A 99 1.91 11.46 -3.78
N ILE A 100 1.57 10.98 -4.98
CA ILE A 100 1.23 11.82 -6.14
C ILE A 100 -0.11 11.37 -6.72
N ILE A 101 -0.97 12.34 -7.05
CA ILE A 101 -2.24 12.13 -7.71
C ILE A 101 -2.17 12.74 -9.12
N ARG A 102 -2.34 11.93 -10.16
CA ARG A 102 -2.37 12.37 -11.56
C ARG A 102 -3.74 12.11 -12.16
N ARG A 103 -4.65 13.09 -12.06
CA ARG A 103 -5.98 13.01 -12.67
C ARG A 103 -5.94 13.23 -14.19
N ASP A 104 -4.92 13.95 -14.65
CA ASP A 104 -4.66 14.37 -16.02
C ASP A 104 -3.95 13.30 -16.87
N GLY A 105 -3.43 12.25 -16.24
CA GLY A 105 -2.70 11.19 -16.92
C GLY A 105 -1.33 10.96 -16.32
N LEU A 106 -0.98 9.69 -16.14
CA LEU A 106 0.37 9.29 -15.79
C LEU A 106 1.33 9.60 -16.92
N SER A 107 2.49 10.11 -16.54
CA SER A 107 3.66 10.35 -17.39
C SER A 107 4.89 9.96 -16.59
N LEU A 108 6.09 10.06 -17.15
CA LEU A 108 7.32 9.90 -16.38
C LEU A 108 7.26 10.76 -15.10
N GLN A 109 7.44 10.15 -13.93
CA GLN A 109 7.31 10.84 -12.64
C GLN A 109 8.66 11.02 -11.98
N VAL A 110 9.00 12.25 -11.61
CA VAL A 110 10.10 12.50 -10.68
C VAL A 110 9.56 12.40 -9.27
N VAL A 111 10.11 11.49 -8.48
CA VAL A 111 9.69 11.25 -7.08
C VAL A 111 10.80 11.76 -6.17
N GLN A 112 10.41 12.51 -5.14
CA GLN A 112 11.31 13.07 -4.13
C GLN A 112 10.90 12.55 -2.75
N ILE A 113 11.71 11.66 -2.19
CA ILE A 113 11.38 10.92 -0.97
C ILE A 113 12.25 11.46 0.16
N PRO A 114 11.70 12.25 1.11
CA PRO A 114 12.44 12.58 2.32
C PRO A 114 12.64 11.28 3.10
N LEU A 115 13.88 10.85 3.28
CA LEU A 115 14.19 9.65 4.02
C LEU A 115 14.28 10.00 5.52
N PRO A 116 13.66 9.19 6.40
CA PRO A 116 13.78 9.37 7.84
C PRO A 116 15.24 9.33 8.28
N ASN A 117 15.59 10.28 9.15
CA ASN A 117 16.88 10.38 9.80
C ASN A 117 16.72 10.02 11.29
N ALA A 118 16.33 8.79 11.57
CA ALA A 118 16.11 8.30 12.92
C ALA A 118 16.51 6.82 13.03
N ALA A 119 17.02 6.42 14.20
CA ALA A 119 17.61 5.10 14.41
C ALA A 119 16.59 3.95 14.32
N ASP A 120 15.33 4.21 14.66
CA ASP A 120 14.20 3.27 14.56
C ASP A 120 13.84 2.91 13.11
N TRP A 121 14.27 3.72 12.14
CA TRP A 121 14.09 3.47 10.70
C TRP A 121 15.26 2.70 10.07
N GLN A 122 16.31 2.39 10.82
CA GLN A 122 17.46 1.68 10.28
C GLN A 122 17.04 0.30 9.73
N GLY A 123 17.49 0.00 8.50
CA GLY A 123 17.19 -1.25 7.80
C GLY A 123 15.83 -1.30 7.13
N TRP A 124 14.97 -0.29 7.32
CA TRP A 124 13.68 -0.24 6.64
C TRP A 124 13.87 -0.18 5.12
N SER A 125 13.04 -0.90 4.39
CA SER A 125 13.10 -0.99 2.93
C SER A 125 12.06 -0.09 2.30
N VAL A 126 12.50 0.82 1.45
CA VAL A 126 11.67 1.83 0.77
C VAL A 126 11.30 1.34 -0.63
N TYR A 127 10.01 1.47 -0.95
CA TYR A 127 9.41 1.08 -2.22
C TYR A 127 8.68 2.26 -2.84
N VAL A 128 8.68 2.27 -4.17
CA VAL A 128 7.84 3.16 -4.97
C VAL A 128 7.00 2.31 -5.89
N GLY A 129 5.74 2.67 -6.05
CA GLY A 129 4.83 2.02 -6.98
C GLY A 129 3.85 2.98 -7.59
N TYR A 130 3.16 2.53 -8.62
CA TYR A 130 2.05 3.29 -9.19
C TYR A 130 0.93 2.36 -9.62
N GLY A 131 -0.27 2.90 -9.68
CA GLY A 131 -1.40 2.26 -10.34
C GLY A 131 -2.02 3.18 -11.37
N ALA A 132 -2.67 2.61 -12.38
CA ALA A 132 -3.41 3.32 -13.40
C ALA A 132 -4.88 2.90 -13.40
N LEU A 133 -5.77 3.86 -13.67
CA LEU A 133 -7.19 3.59 -13.87
C LEU A 133 -7.37 3.06 -15.29
N THR A 134 -7.62 1.75 -15.41
CA THR A 134 -7.89 1.13 -16.71
C THR A 134 -9.30 1.49 -17.20
N ALA A 135 -9.54 1.33 -18.51
CA ALA A 135 -10.87 1.55 -19.08
C ALA A 135 -11.91 0.59 -18.48
N GLU A 136 -11.50 -0.65 -18.18
CA GLU A 136 -12.35 -1.65 -17.53
C GLU A 136 -12.69 -1.23 -16.10
N ALA A 137 -11.72 -0.70 -15.35
CA ALA A 137 -11.94 -0.20 -14.00
C ALA A 137 -12.88 1.02 -13.98
N ASP A 138 -12.73 1.96 -14.92
CA ASP A 138 -13.64 3.11 -15.04
C ASP A 138 -15.07 2.65 -15.39
N ALA A 139 -15.22 1.66 -16.30
CA ALA A 139 -16.51 1.06 -16.60
C ALA A 139 -17.16 0.38 -15.37
N MET A 140 -16.38 -0.23 -14.48
CA MET A 140 -16.89 -0.78 -13.20
C MET A 140 -17.46 0.31 -12.31
N VAL A 141 -16.83 1.47 -12.24
CA VAL A 141 -17.32 2.62 -11.46
C VAL A 141 -18.65 3.11 -12.01
N VAL A 142 -18.73 3.35 -13.33
CA VAL A 142 -19.97 3.78 -14.00
C VAL A 142 -21.10 2.77 -13.75
N LYS A 143 -20.81 1.47 -13.88
CA LYS A 143 -21.79 0.40 -13.61
C LYS A 143 -22.27 0.41 -12.16
N ALA A 144 -21.37 0.59 -11.20
CA ALA A 144 -21.74 0.65 -9.78
C ALA A 144 -22.64 1.85 -9.47
N VAL A 145 -22.30 3.03 -9.98
CA VAL A 145 -23.11 4.26 -9.83
C VAL A 145 -24.52 4.05 -10.40
N ALA A 146 -24.62 3.56 -11.64
CA ALA A 146 -25.91 3.29 -12.28
C ALA A 146 -26.73 2.22 -11.54
N SER A 147 -26.06 1.19 -11.01
CA SER A 147 -26.73 0.14 -10.23
C SER A 147 -27.31 0.71 -8.93
N VAL A 148 -26.55 1.52 -8.19
CA VAL A 148 -27.04 2.16 -6.96
C VAL A 148 -28.18 3.13 -7.26
N ALA A 149 -28.10 3.92 -8.34
CA ALA A 149 -29.20 4.78 -8.77
C ALA A 149 -30.47 3.98 -9.09
N THR A 150 -30.33 2.83 -9.76
CA THR A 150 -31.46 1.94 -10.08
C THR A 150 -32.12 1.38 -8.82
N VAL A 151 -31.33 0.90 -7.86
CA VAL A 151 -31.85 0.38 -6.58
C VAL A 151 -32.53 1.49 -5.77
N ARG A 152 -31.98 2.71 -5.77
CA ARG A 152 -32.60 3.87 -5.13
C ARG A 152 -33.96 4.22 -5.73
N ALA A 153 -34.10 4.12 -7.05
CA ALA A 153 -35.38 4.34 -7.72
C ALA A 153 -36.41 3.24 -7.40
N GLN A 154 -35.96 1.99 -7.22
CA GLN A 154 -36.83 0.86 -6.88
C GLN A 154 -37.29 0.86 -5.41
N PHE A 155 -36.47 1.39 -4.50
CA PHE A 155 -36.74 1.38 -3.06
C PHE A 155 -36.61 2.80 -2.47
N PRO A 156 -37.55 3.71 -2.76
CA PRO A 156 -37.46 5.11 -2.33
C PRO A 156 -37.47 5.28 -0.81
N ASP A 157 -38.09 4.34 -0.09
CA ASP A 157 -38.20 4.37 1.38
C ASP A 157 -36.93 3.88 2.10
N ARG A 158 -35.90 3.44 1.36
CA ARG A 158 -34.66 2.91 1.94
C ARG A 158 -33.50 3.88 1.77
N THR A 159 -32.78 4.12 2.85
CA THR A 159 -31.50 4.87 2.80
C THR A 159 -30.41 4.00 2.20
N ILE A 160 -30.13 4.21 0.91
CA ILE A 160 -29.03 3.55 0.21
C ILE A 160 -27.92 4.58 0.02
N PRO A 161 -26.72 4.36 0.58
CA PRO A 161 -25.61 5.29 0.43
C PRO A 161 -25.18 5.37 -1.04
N ALA A 162 -24.86 6.60 -1.48
CA ALA A 162 -24.31 6.80 -2.81
C ALA A 162 -22.89 6.19 -2.92
N VAL A 163 -22.53 5.75 -4.13
CA VAL A 163 -21.15 5.33 -4.41
C VAL A 163 -20.26 6.56 -4.34
N ASN A 164 -19.21 6.52 -3.50
CA ASN A 164 -18.14 7.49 -3.57
C ASN A 164 -17.21 7.11 -4.74
N GLU A 165 -17.44 7.73 -5.90
CA GLU A 165 -16.71 7.43 -7.13
C GLU A 165 -15.21 7.63 -7.01
N ASP A 166 -14.77 8.72 -6.36
CA ASP A 166 -13.35 9.01 -6.18
C ASP A 166 -12.70 7.92 -5.32
N HIS A 167 -13.30 7.57 -4.19
CA HIS A 167 -12.80 6.49 -3.35
C HIS A 167 -12.74 5.17 -4.12
N PHE A 168 -13.78 4.82 -4.88
CA PHE A 168 -13.82 3.57 -5.62
C PHE A 168 -12.77 3.51 -6.74
N ARG A 169 -12.60 4.60 -7.50
CA ARG A 169 -11.53 4.72 -8.51
C ARG A 169 -10.15 4.52 -7.88
N ARG A 170 -9.90 5.15 -6.72
CA ARG A 170 -8.62 5.02 -6.00
C ARG A 170 -8.36 3.59 -5.53
N SER A 171 -9.39 2.88 -5.06
CA SER A 171 -9.26 1.47 -4.69
C SER A 171 -8.90 0.59 -5.89
N LEU A 172 -9.51 0.81 -7.05
CA LEU A 172 -9.20 0.06 -8.27
C LEU A 172 -7.78 0.37 -8.79
N ILE A 173 -7.34 1.62 -8.69
CA ILE A 173 -5.96 2.02 -9.00
C ILE A 173 -4.95 1.30 -8.09
N GLN A 174 -5.22 1.26 -6.79
CA GLN A 174 -4.36 0.52 -5.85
C GLN A 174 -4.36 -0.98 -6.13
N GLU A 175 -5.51 -1.53 -6.54
CA GLU A 175 -5.63 -2.93 -6.92
C GLU A 175 -4.83 -3.26 -8.19
N ASP A 176 -4.83 -2.39 -9.20
CA ASP A 176 -3.97 -2.49 -10.38
C ASP A 176 -2.49 -2.57 -9.98
N MET A 177 -2.04 -1.67 -9.09
CA MET A 177 -0.67 -1.69 -8.60
C MET A 177 -0.30 -3.04 -7.96
N ARG A 178 -1.16 -3.54 -7.08
CA ARG A 178 -0.94 -4.79 -6.33
C ARG A 178 -0.99 -6.03 -7.22
N LYS A 179 -2.01 -6.16 -8.06
CA LYS A 179 -2.21 -7.34 -8.92
C LYS A 179 -1.14 -7.46 -10.00
N ASN A 180 -0.67 -6.32 -10.52
CA ASN A 180 0.29 -6.28 -11.61
C ASN A 180 1.74 -6.06 -11.13
N ASN A 181 2.02 -6.18 -9.82
CA ASN A 181 3.34 -5.98 -9.22
C ASN A 181 4.03 -4.67 -9.65
N LYS A 182 3.26 -3.57 -9.77
CA LYS A 182 3.76 -2.24 -10.17
C LYS A 182 4.35 -1.49 -8.98
N TYR A 183 5.26 -2.13 -8.26
CA TYR A 183 6.03 -1.52 -7.16
C TYR A 183 7.43 -2.12 -7.14
N VAL A 184 8.43 -1.32 -6.79
CA VAL A 184 9.84 -1.69 -6.87
C VAL A 184 10.58 -1.23 -5.64
N PHE A 185 11.48 -2.07 -5.14
CA PHE A 185 12.42 -1.71 -4.09
C PHE A 185 13.38 -0.65 -4.62
N VAL A 186 13.53 0.44 -3.88
CA VAL A 186 14.40 1.54 -4.28
C VAL A 186 15.66 1.58 -3.42
N ARG A 187 15.51 1.46 -2.09
CA ARG A 187 16.64 1.55 -1.16
C ARG A 187 16.27 1.02 0.22
N SER A 188 17.27 0.54 0.97
CA SER A 188 17.17 0.41 2.42
C SER A 188 17.70 1.67 3.10
N ILE A 189 17.14 2.00 4.27
CA ILE A 189 17.63 3.07 5.12
C ILE A 189 18.86 2.56 5.85
N THR A 190 20.01 3.16 5.59
CA THR A 190 21.32 2.75 6.12
C THR A 190 21.82 3.73 7.18
N PRO A 191 22.71 3.30 8.11
CA PRO A 191 23.21 4.17 9.18
C PRO A 191 23.92 5.44 8.70
N ASP A 192 24.58 5.38 7.54
CA ASP A 192 25.27 6.52 6.92
C ASP A 192 24.30 7.66 6.54
N LEU A 193 23.04 7.35 6.25
CA LEU A 193 22.02 8.37 5.99
C LEU A 193 21.75 9.23 7.22
N ILE A 194 21.94 8.69 8.42
CA ILE A 194 21.61 9.38 9.68
C ILE A 194 22.56 10.58 9.90
N GLY A 195 23.79 10.47 9.41
CA GLY A 195 24.80 11.53 9.49
C GLY A 195 24.93 12.39 8.23
N MET A 196 24.40 11.94 7.09
CA MET A 196 24.74 12.50 5.77
C MET A 196 24.43 14.00 5.63
N CYS A 197 23.36 14.48 6.25
CA CYS A 197 22.90 15.86 6.12
C CYS A 197 23.24 16.75 7.33
N ASN A 198 23.97 16.21 8.30
CA ASN A 198 24.57 17.02 9.35
C ASN A 198 25.86 17.59 8.78
N SER A 199 25.89 18.91 8.55
CA SER A 199 27.14 19.61 8.25
C SER A 199 28.13 19.33 9.38
N SER A 200 29.13 18.48 9.13
CA SER A 200 30.35 18.47 9.92
C SER A 200 30.92 19.88 9.84
N GLY A 201 30.70 20.66 10.90
CA GLY A 201 31.22 22.01 11.01
C GLY A 201 32.72 21.99 10.80
N GLY A 202 33.16 22.51 9.66
CA GLY A 202 34.53 22.99 9.52
C GLY A 202 34.65 24.23 10.39
N ASN A 203 35.32 24.08 11.53
CA ASN A 203 36.07 25.18 12.14
C ASN A 203 37.47 25.16 11.56
#